data_AF-A0A9E5RCA4-F1
#
_entry.id   AF-A0A9E5RCA4-F1
#
_cell.length_a   1.000
_cell.length_b   1.000
_cell.length_c   1.000
_cell.angle_alpha   90.00
_cell.angle_beta   90.00
_cell.angle_gamma   90.00
#
_symmetry.space_group_name_H-M   'P 1'
#
loop_
_entity.id
_entity.type
_entity.pdbx_description
1 polymer ?
#
loop_
_entity_poly.entity_id
_entity_poly.type
_entity_poly.pdbx_seq_one_letter_code
_entity_poly.pdbx_strand_id
1 'polypeptide(L)'
;MTSWQFRDAQSKCKLEELGVKKTIHIISDLALEALPQFSQSESIPNKPLQIGVSVRHLSNRGSSVDIDTYPTLQKEIASTIDFLIEHYGVVAHFLPLRTFKDQYHHTDDDYVSSLGVLRHSRFSSNCVVHRYFESVEALSTRIGSLDMMIGMRLHSLILAAGAGIPVIGLEYDPKVGGFMAEINQSELAIPIREFESEKSLPKITKVLDDLPKARLSVQDGIEVYKQKRSKARESLLELFS
;
A
#
# COMPACT_ATOMS: atom_id res chain seq x y z
N MET A 1 -23.99 -25.41 2.97
CA MET A 1 -22.89 -25.20 2.01
C MET A 1 -21.96 -24.16 2.60
N THR A 2 -20.75 -24.58 2.99
CA THR A 2 -19.77 -23.76 3.72
C THR A 2 -19.14 -22.74 2.77
N SER A 3 -19.37 -21.44 2.99
CA SER A 3 -18.77 -20.36 2.21
C SER A 3 -17.34 -20.09 2.66
N TRP A 4 -16.35 -20.27 1.77
CA TRP A 4 -14.96 -19.94 2.04
C TRP A 4 -14.59 -18.65 1.30
N GLN A 5 -14.07 -17.65 2.01
CA GLN A 5 -13.58 -16.38 1.44
C GLN A 5 -12.05 -16.45 1.28
N PHE A 6 -11.52 -16.10 0.10
CA PHE A 6 -10.09 -16.22 -0.22
C PHE A 6 -9.47 -14.86 -0.59
N ARG A 7 -8.20 -14.66 -0.17
CA ARG A 7 -7.59 -13.32 -0.01
C ARG A 7 -6.53 -12.94 -1.06
N ASP A 8 -5.92 -13.86 -1.80
CA ASP A 8 -4.86 -13.48 -2.75
C ASP A 8 -4.48 -14.49 -3.87
N ALA A 9 -3.84 -13.97 -4.93
CA ALA A 9 -3.44 -14.70 -6.14
C ALA A 9 -2.34 -15.76 -5.94
N GLN A 10 -1.53 -15.70 -4.88
CA GLN A 10 -0.56 -16.77 -4.56
C GLN A 10 -1.23 -18.00 -3.97
N SER A 11 -2.33 -17.79 -3.24
CA SER A 11 -3.20 -18.87 -2.78
C SER A 11 -3.82 -19.64 -3.97
N LYS A 12 -3.84 -19.04 -5.17
CA LYS A 12 -4.33 -19.63 -6.43
C LYS A 12 -3.40 -20.74 -6.93
N CYS A 13 -2.11 -20.43 -7.16
CA CYS A 13 -1.16 -21.38 -7.75
C CYS A 13 -1.04 -22.66 -6.92
N LYS A 14 -1.06 -22.53 -5.58
CA LYS A 14 -0.93 -23.66 -4.66
C LYS A 14 -2.20 -24.53 -4.57
N LEU A 15 -3.36 -24.00 -4.97
CA LEU A 15 -4.64 -24.71 -5.00
C LEU A 15 -4.95 -25.29 -6.40
N GLU A 16 -4.41 -24.69 -7.45
CA GLU A 16 -4.41 -25.25 -8.81
C GLU A 16 -3.61 -26.57 -8.86
N GLU A 17 -2.50 -26.65 -8.12
CA GLU A 17 -1.75 -27.91 -7.89
C GLU A 17 -2.55 -28.97 -7.11
N LEU A 18 -3.53 -28.56 -6.30
CA LEU A 18 -4.36 -29.43 -5.45
C LEU A 18 -5.73 -29.76 -6.08
N GLY A 19 -5.96 -29.39 -7.35
CA GLY A 19 -7.18 -29.76 -8.10
C GLY A 19 -8.44 -28.94 -7.76
N VAL A 20 -8.31 -27.84 -7.01
CA VAL A 20 -9.45 -26.97 -6.65
C VAL A 20 -9.62 -25.87 -7.71
N LYS A 21 -10.57 -26.04 -8.63
CA LYS A 21 -10.86 -25.08 -9.72
C LYS A 21 -11.77 -23.90 -9.31
N LYS A 22 -11.44 -23.13 -8.28
CA LYS A 22 -12.16 -21.86 -8.00
C LYS A 22 -11.24 -20.73 -7.54
N THR A 23 -11.40 -19.57 -8.16
CA THR A 23 -10.38 -18.52 -8.25
C THR A 23 -10.68 -17.33 -7.33
N ILE A 24 -9.61 -16.72 -6.80
CA ILE A 24 -9.57 -15.56 -5.90
C ILE A 24 -9.97 -14.27 -6.63
N HIS A 25 -11.17 -13.72 -6.35
CA HIS A 25 -11.69 -12.56 -7.09
C HIS A 25 -12.48 -11.51 -6.29
N ILE A 26 -12.61 -11.56 -4.95
CA ILE A 26 -13.75 -10.89 -4.29
C ILE A 26 -13.39 -9.70 -3.37
N ILE A 27 -12.17 -9.57 -2.82
CA ILE A 27 -11.94 -8.61 -1.71
C ILE A 27 -11.41 -7.23 -2.17
N SER A 28 -10.51 -7.20 -3.17
CA SER A 28 -9.95 -5.94 -3.68
C SER A 28 -11.01 -5.04 -4.31
N ASP A 29 -11.96 -5.66 -5.02
CA ASP A 29 -13.04 -4.94 -5.71
C ASP A 29 -14.04 -4.35 -4.69
N LEU A 30 -14.37 -5.10 -3.63
CA LEU A 30 -15.19 -4.58 -2.53
C LEU A 30 -14.54 -3.39 -1.81
N ALA A 31 -13.21 -3.42 -1.65
CA ALA A 31 -12.49 -2.31 -1.03
C ALA A 31 -12.53 -1.04 -1.90
N LEU A 32 -12.49 -1.18 -3.23
CA LEU A 32 -12.64 -0.07 -4.18
C LEU A 32 -14.08 0.44 -4.25
N GLU A 33 -15.07 -0.45 -4.21
CA GLU A 33 -16.50 -0.11 -4.23
C GLU A 33 -16.97 0.58 -2.93
N ALA A 34 -16.33 0.26 -1.79
CA ALA A 34 -16.63 0.84 -0.48
C ALA A 34 -15.92 2.18 -0.21
N LEU A 35 -15.17 2.73 -1.19
CA LEU A 35 -14.51 4.00 -1.02
C LEU A 35 -15.54 5.14 -0.98
N PRO A 36 -15.46 6.06 -0.01
CA PRO A 36 -16.29 7.26 -0.02
C PRO A 36 -15.96 8.10 -1.25
N GLN A 37 -16.91 8.94 -1.70
CA GLN A 37 -16.62 9.91 -2.76
C GLN A 37 -15.60 10.93 -2.24
N PHE A 38 -14.38 10.85 -2.73
CA PHE A 38 -13.35 11.83 -2.43
C PHE A 38 -13.54 13.04 -3.35
N SER A 39 -13.96 14.16 -2.78
CA SER A 39 -13.85 15.44 -3.46
C SER A 39 -12.38 15.82 -3.47
N GLN A 40 -11.84 16.25 -4.63
CA GLN A 40 -10.52 16.89 -4.64
C GLN A 40 -10.62 18.10 -3.72
N SER A 41 -9.95 18.04 -2.57
CA SER A 41 -9.84 19.18 -1.67
C SER A 41 -9.32 20.35 -2.48
N GLU A 42 -9.99 21.50 -2.41
CA GLU A 42 -9.39 22.76 -2.87
C GLU A 42 -8.01 22.88 -2.21
N SER A 43 -6.99 23.14 -3.03
CA SER A 43 -5.62 23.27 -2.55
C SER A 43 -5.54 24.51 -1.66
N ILE A 44 -5.41 24.31 -0.35
CA ILE A 44 -5.07 25.41 0.56
C ILE A 44 -3.63 25.81 0.24
N PRO A 45 -3.36 27.05 -0.21
CA PRO A 45 -2.01 27.50 -0.51
C PRO A 45 -1.10 27.29 0.71
N ASN A 46 0.12 26.77 0.49
CA ASN A 46 1.13 26.52 1.53
C ASN A 46 0.81 25.46 2.60
N LYS A 47 -0.20 24.59 2.40
CA LYS A 47 -0.34 23.42 3.27
C LYS A 47 0.80 22.42 2.99
N PRO A 48 1.46 21.86 4.03
CA PRO A 48 2.48 20.84 3.82
C PRO A 48 1.86 19.59 3.17
N LEU A 49 2.59 18.98 2.24
CA LEU A 49 2.18 17.74 1.58
C LEU A 49 1.99 16.63 2.63
N GLN A 50 0.93 15.86 2.49
CA GLN A 50 0.56 14.79 3.41
C GLN A 50 0.89 13.45 2.76
N ILE A 51 1.92 12.75 3.22
CA ILE A 51 2.24 11.41 2.69
C ILE A 51 1.80 10.33 3.66
N GLY A 52 1.29 9.21 3.13
CA GLY A 52 1.00 8.03 3.92
C GLY A 52 2.12 7.01 3.81
N VAL A 53 2.39 6.32 4.91
CA VAL A 53 3.39 5.27 5.01
C VAL A 53 2.74 4.06 5.66
N SER A 54 2.73 2.91 4.97
CA SER A 54 2.29 1.65 5.56
C SER A 54 3.41 0.63 5.55
N VAL A 55 3.86 0.23 6.74
CA VAL A 55 4.96 -0.73 6.91
C VAL A 55 4.50 -1.96 7.69
N ARG A 56 5.23 -3.06 7.51
CA ARG A 56 4.94 -4.36 8.13
C ARG A 56 6.23 -5.04 8.58
N HIS A 57 6.16 -5.80 9.67
CA HIS A 57 7.24 -6.67 10.12
C HIS A 57 7.49 -7.85 9.16
N LEU A 58 8.76 -8.14 8.84
CA LEU A 58 9.16 -9.19 7.88
C LEU A 58 9.29 -10.60 8.48
N SER A 59 8.72 -10.87 9.63
CA SER A 59 8.95 -12.13 10.37
C SER A 59 8.40 -13.36 9.65
N ASN A 60 9.29 -14.35 9.43
CA ASN A 60 9.03 -15.74 9.06
C ASN A 60 8.12 -15.98 7.82
N ARG A 61 8.05 -15.04 6.87
CA ARG A 61 7.36 -15.26 5.59
C ARG A 61 8.20 -14.83 4.40
N GLY A 62 8.36 -15.76 3.46
CA GLY A 62 9.13 -15.57 2.22
C GLY A 62 10.61 -15.89 2.36
N SER A 63 11.39 -15.67 1.30
CA SER A 63 12.83 -15.95 1.24
C SER A 63 13.68 -15.04 2.14
N SER A 64 13.05 -14.27 3.04
CA SER A 64 13.63 -13.32 3.99
C SER A 64 14.29 -14.09 5.14
N VAL A 65 15.34 -14.83 4.80
CA VAL A 65 16.11 -15.69 5.72
C VAL A 65 17.23 -14.90 6.40
N ASP A 66 17.52 -13.68 5.93
CA ASP A 66 18.61 -12.86 6.46
C ASP A 66 18.14 -11.93 7.58
N ILE A 67 18.78 -12.06 8.75
CA ILE A 67 18.53 -11.32 9.99
C ILE A 67 18.68 -9.81 9.76
N ASP A 68 19.56 -9.39 8.85
CA ASP A 68 19.89 -7.98 8.64
C ASP A 68 18.94 -7.27 7.68
N THR A 69 18.11 -8.01 6.94
CA THR A 69 17.22 -7.41 5.92
C THR A 69 16.20 -6.46 6.55
N TYR A 70 15.58 -6.84 7.67
CA TYR A 70 14.51 -6.03 8.26
C TYR A 70 15.03 -4.74 8.94
N PRO A 71 16.08 -4.77 9.79
CA PRO A 71 16.67 -3.55 10.32
C PRO A 71 17.21 -2.62 9.23
N THR A 72 17.80 -3.17 8.16
CA THR A 72 18.29 -2.37 7.03
C THR A 72 17.12 -1.69 6.32
N LEU A 73 16.06 -2.43 5.98
CA LEU A 73 14.85 -1.84 5.39
C LEU A 73 14.26 -0.73 6.25
N GLN A 74 14.21 -0.90 7.58
CA GLN A 74 13.70 0.15 8.48
C GLN A 74 14.54 1.44 8.39
N LYS A 75 15.86 1.33 8.32
CA LYS A 75 16.77 2.48 8.13
C LYS A 75 16.55 3.14 6.78
N GLU A 76 16.43 2.37 5.70
CA GLU A 76 16.23 2.91 4.35
C GLU A 76 14.88 3.63 4.22
N ILE A 77 13.81 3.08 4.81
CA ILE A 77 12.50 3.75 4.87
C ILE A 77 12.61 5.05 5.69
N ALA A 78 13.27 5.01 6.85
CA ALA A 78 13.46 6.20 7.69
C ALA A 78 14.25 7.29 6.96
N SER A 79 15.34 6.93 6.29
CA SER A 79 16.17 7.86 5.49
C SER A 79 15.36 8.49 4.35
N THR A 80 14.51 7.69 3.70
CA THR A 80 13.62 8.19 2.63
C THR A 80 12.62 9.20 3.19
N ILE A 81 11.99 8.90 4.31
CA ILE A 81 11.02 9.80 4.96
C ILE A 81 11.69 11.07 5.45
N ASP A 82 12.86 10.96 6.08
CA ASP A 82 13.66 12.08 6.54
C ASP A 82 13.99 13.03 5.38
N PHE A 83 14.42 12.49 4.23
CA PHE A 83 14.69 13.28 3.02
C PHE A 83 13.43 14.02 2.53
N LEU A 84 12.28 13.34 2.50
CA LEU A 84 11.03 13.97 2.06
C LEU A 84 10.59 15.08 3.02
N ILE A 85 10.77 14.89 4.33
CA ILE A 85 10.45 15.93 5.32
C ILE A 85 11.38 17.13 5.14
N GLU A 86 12.69 16.89 5.02
CA GLU A 86 13.71 17.93 4.91
C GLU A 86 13.59 18.75 3.62
N HIS A 87 13.35 18.10 2.48
CA HIS A 87 13.38 18.76 1.17
C HIS A 87 12.00 19.16 0.61
N TYR A 88 10.93 18.48 1.00
CA TYR A 88 9.56 18.74 0.51
C TYR A 88 8.63 19.26 1.60
N GLY A 89 9.09 19.34 2.86
CA GLY A 89 8.26 19.82 3.97
C GLY A 89 7.05 18.93 4.24
N VAL A 90 7.13 17.64 3.92
CA VAL A 90 5.99 16.72 4.07
C VAL A 90 5.69 16.44 5.54
N VAL A 91 4.43 16.10 5.82
CA VAL A 91 4.02 15.42 7.05
C VAL A 91 3.77 13.96 6.72
N ALA A 92 4.51 13.06 7.38
CA ALA A 92 4.41 11.62 7.14
C ALA A 92 3.46 10.95 8.12
N HIS A 93 2.39 10.34 7.62
CA HIS A 93 1.41 9.58 8.40
C HIS A 93 1.69 8.08 8.31
N PHE A 94 2.05 7.46 9.43
CA PHE A 94 2.17 6.00 9.52
C PHE A 94 0.80 5.38 9.77
N LEU A 95 0.33 4.59 8.80
CA LEU A 95 -1.02 4.03 8.73
C LEU A 95 -0.97 2.52 8.93
N PRO A 96 -1.22 1.99 10.14
CA PRO A 96 -1.27 0.56 10.35
C PRO A 96 -2.61 -0.02 9.86
N LEU A 97 -2.55 -1.15 9.15
CA LEU A 97 -3.74 -1.86 8.66
C LEU A 97 -4.01 -3.14 9.45
N ARG A 98 -3.03 -3.60 10.22
CA ARG A 98 -3.15 -4.71 11.15
C ARG A 98 -2.56 -4.31 12.50
N THR A 99 -3.43 -4.22 13.50
CA THR A 99 -3.09 -3.84 14.87
C THR A 99 -3.83 -4.75 15.84
N PHE A 100 -3.27 -4.92 17.04
CA PHE A 100 -3.93 -5.66 18.11
C PHE A 100 -4.30 -4.70 19.24
N LYS A 101 -5.60 -4.57 19.55
CA LYS A 101 -6.10 -3.56 20.51
C LYS A 101 -5.65 -3.85 21.95
N ASP A 102 -5.63 -5.13 22.34
CA ASP A 102 -5.44 -5.53 23.73
C ASP A 102 -4.00 -5.95 24.09
N GLN A 103 -3.18 -6.37 23.12
CA GLN A 103 -1.81 -6.85 23.34
C GLN A 103 -0.93 -6.54 22.14
N TYR A 104 0.32 -6.11 22.37
CA TYR A 104 1.26 -5.87 21.28
C TYR A 104 1.80 -7.19 20.71
N HIS A 105 1.74 -7.34 19.38
CA HIS A 105 2.39 -8.46 18.69
C HIS A 105 3.61 -7.96 17.90
N HIS A 106 4.80 -8.15 18.47
CA HIS A 106 6.06 -7.63 17.95
C HIS A 106 6.37 -8.03 16.49
N THR A 107 5.77 -9.12 15.99
CA THR A 107 5.99 -9.68 14.64
C THR A 107 4.80 -9.55 13.69
N ASP A 108 3.66 -8.98 14.10
CA ASP A 108 2.49 -8.89 13.20
C ASP A 108 1.60 -7.67 13.47
N ASP A 109 2.16 -6.65 14.10
CA ASP A 109 1.53 -5.39 14.43
C ASP A 109 2.22 -4.24 13.65
N ASP A 110 1.49 -3.63 12.72
CA ASP A 110 2.00 -2.56 11.86
C ASP A 110 2.33 -1.29 12.66
N TYR A 111 1.67 -1.07 13.80
CA TYR A 111 1.99 0.05 14.68
C TYR A 111 3.40 -0.12 15.26
N VAL A 112 3.75 -1.33 15.71
CA VAL A 112 5.10 -1.63 16.23
C VAL A 112 6.14 -1.50 15.12
N SER A 113 5.84 -1.95 13.90
CA SER A 113 6.72 -1.75 12.74
C SER A 113 6.96 -0.28 12.43
N SER A 114 5.92 0.55 12.52
CA SER A 114 6.00 2.00 12.32
C SER A 114 6.92 2.66 13.35
N LEU A 115 6.80 2.28 14.62
CA LEU A 115 7.72 2.74 15.66
C LEU A 115 9.15 2.28 15.39
N GLY A 116 9.35 1.05 14.89
CA GLY A 116 10.66 0.52 14.53
C GLY A 116 11.35 1.35 13.43
N VAL A 117 10.62 1.81 12.42
CA VAL A 117 11.15 2.75 11.42
C VAL A 117 11.54 4.08 12.06
N LEU A 118 10.65 4.67 12.87
CA LEU A 118 10.88 5.98 13.46
C LEU A 118 12.04 6.03 14.45
N ARG A 119 12.44 4.90 15.04
CA ARG A 119 13.66 4.82 15.85
C ARG A 119 14.93 5.16 15.08
N HIS A 120 14.90 5.11 13.74
CA HIS A 120 16.00 5.46 12.86
C HIS A 120 15.85 6.85 12.22
N SER A 121 14.71 7.52 12.41
CA SER A 121 14.40 8.81 11.78
C SER A 121 14.95 9.98 12.61
N ARG A 122 15.62 10.92 11.93
CA ARG A 122 16.07 12.19 12.48
C ARG A 122 14.94 13.21 12.61
N PHE A 123 13.88 13.06 11.80
CA PHE A 123 12.74 13.98 11.74
C PHE A 123 11.44 13.38 12.29
N SER A 124 11.53 12.45 13.24
CA SER A 124 10.37 11.73 13.79
C SER A 124 9.30 12.65 14.41
N SER A 125 9.64 13.88 14.82
CA SER A 125 8.69 14.90 15.29
C SER A 125 7.71 15.38 14.23
N ASN A 126 8.04 15.20 12.94
CA ASN A 126 7.22 15.58 11.80
C ASN A 126 6.39 14.39 11.27
N CYS A 127 6.45 13.26 11.97
CA CYS A 127 5.69 12.06 11.66
C CYS A 127 4.50 11.93 12.61
N VAL A 128 3.37 11.50 12.07
CA VAL A 128 2.17 11.15 12.84
C VAL A 128 1.98 9.65 12.80
N VAL A 129 2.07 9.00 13.95
CA VAL A 129 1.84 7.55 14.06
C VAL A 129 0.43 7.29 14.54
N HIS A 130 -0.39 6.72 13.67
CA HIS A 130 -1.74 6.29 14.03
C HIS A 130 -1.65 4.96 14.77
N ARG A 131 -2.33 4.83 15.92
CA ARG A 131 -2.30 3.59 16.70
C ARG A 131 -3.12 2.48 16.05
N TYR A 132 -4.30 2.83 15.56
CA TYR A 132 -5.22 1.94 14.84
C TYR A 132 -6.35 2.78 14.21
N PHE A 133 -7.15 2.17 13.33
CA PHE A 133 -8.36 2.76 12.78
C PHE A 133 -9.57 1.93 13.21
N GLU A 134 -10.67 2.59 13.63
CA GLU A 134 -11.88 1.92 14.10
C GLU A 134 -12.66 1.23 12.98
N SER A 135 -12.55 1.74 11.75
CA SER A 135 -13.24 1.21 10.59
C SER A 135 -12.43 1.38 9.31
N VAL A 136 -12.78 0.61 8.28
CA VAL A 136 -12.24 0.79 6.92
C VAL A 136 -12.58 2.19 6.39
N GLU A 137 -13.76 2.71 6.70
CA GLU A 137 -14.17 4.07 6.30
C GLU A 137 -13.26 5.15 6.90
N ALA A 138 -12.90 5.03 8.19
CA ALA A 138 -11.98 5.97 8.84
C ALA A 138 -10.58 5.92 8.21
N LEU A 139 -10.08 4.71 7.92
CA LEU A 139 -8.82 4.51 7.21
C LEU A 139 -8.88 5.10 5.79
N SER A 140 -9.92 4.78 5.02
CA SER A 140 -10.14 5.28 3.66
C SER A 140 -10.22 6.80 3.63
N THR A 141 -10.93 7.41 4.57
CA THR A 141 -11.01 8.87 4.73
C THR A 141 -9.63 9.47 4.99
N ARG A 142 -8.84 8.86 5.89
CA ARG A 142 -7.47 9.30 6.15
C ARG A 142 -6.60 9.16 4.89
N ILE A 143 -6.69 8.05 4.17
CA ILE A 143 -5.93 7.79 2.95
C ILE A 143 -6.30 8.78 1.84
N GLY A 144 -7.59 9.05 1.60
CA GLY A 144 -8.03 9.95 0.54
C GLY A 144 -7.68 11.43 0.77
N SER A 145 -7.23 11.78 1.98
CA SER A 145 -6.71 13.12 2.29
C SER A 145 -5.19 13.25 2.11
N LEU A 146 -4.52 12.22 1.58
CA LEU A 146 -3.09 12.22 1.30
C LEU A 146 -2.78 12.77 -0.10
N ASP A 147 -1.52 13.11 -0.30
CA ASP A 147 -0.93 13.50 -1.58
C ASP A 147 -0.18 12.34 -2.25
N MET A 148 0.34 11.40 -1.48
CA MET A 148 1.01 10.20 -1.96
C MET A 148 0.98 9.10 -0.90
N MET A 149 1.01 7.83 -1.31
CA MET A 149 1.07 6.67 -0.42
C MET A 149 2.27 5.78 -0.73
N ILE A 150 3.14 5.53 0.26
CA ILE A 150 4.22 4.53 0.20
C ILE A 150 3.81 3.34 1.07
N GLY A 151 3.60 2.17 0.49
CA GLY A 151 2.97 1.07 1.20
C GLY A 151 3.56 -0.31 0.92
N MET A 152 3.83 -1.06 1.99
CA MET A 152 4.04 -2.51 1.94
C MET A 152 2.68 -3.24 1.91
N ARG A 153 1.68 -2.75 2.64
CA ARG A 153 0.38 -3.44 2.74
C ARG A 153 -0.45 -3.24 1.47
N LEU A 154 -0.80 -4.33 0.79
CA LEU A 154 -1.63 -4.29 -0.43
C LEU A 154 -2.89 -3.41 -0.30
N HIS A 155 -3.68 -3.60 0.76
CA HIS A 155 -4.91 -2.82 0.94
C HIS A 155 -4.66 -1.32 1.11
N SER A 156 -3.49 -0.93 1.62
CA SER A 156 -3.14 0.49 1.70
C SER A 156 -2.96 1.10 0.30
N LEU A 157 -2.39 0.32 -0.64
CA LEU A 157 -2.20 0.72 -2.04
C LEU A 157 -3.53 0.70 -2.80
N ILE A 158 -4.39 -0.32 -2.60
CA ILE A 158 -5.71 -0.41 -3.24
C ILE A 158 -6.58 0.80 -2.85
N LEU A 159 -6.68 1.09 -1.54
CA LEU A 159 -7.50 2.21 -1.05
C LEU A 159 -6.95 3.55 -1.54
N ALA A 160 -5.63 3.75 -1.55
CA ALA A 160 -5.00 4.97 -2.03
C ALA A 160 -5.22 5.16 -3.53
N ALA A 161 -4.93 4.13 -4.33
CA ALA A 161 -5.10 4.20 -5.77
C ALA A 161 -6.57 4.42 -6.16
N GLY A 162 -7.51 3.73 -5.50
CA GLY A 162 -8.94 3.94 -5.71
C GLY A 162 -9.43 5.34 -5.34
N ALA A 163 -8.75 6.01 -4.40
CA ALA A 163 -8.96 7.41 -4.06
C ALA A 163 -8.24 8.40 -5.01
N GLY A 164 -7.57 7.90 -6.06
CA GLY A 164 -6.78 8.70 -6.99
C GLY A 164 -5.50 9.26 -6.36
N ILE A 165 -4.99 8.65 -5.28
CA ILE A 165 -3.73 9.02 -4.64
C ILE A 165 -2.58 8.24 -5.31
N PRO A 166 -1.50 8.90 -5.76
CA PRO A 166 -0.29 8.26 -6.25
C PRO A 166 0.27 7.24 -5.26
N VAL A 167 0.65 6.06 -5.75
CA VAL A 167 1.10 4.93 -4.93
C VAL A 167 2.51 4.48 -5.29
N ILE A 168 3.30 4.14 -4.27
CA ILE A 168 4.60 3.49 -4.38
C ILE A 168 4.55 2.21 -3.56
N GLY A 169 4.71 1.07 -4.24
CA GLY A 169 4.58 -0.25 -3.65
C GLY A 169 5.92 -0.77 -3.18
N LEU A 170 6.06 -1.05 -1.88
CA LEU A 170 7.22 -1.76 -1.33
C LEU A 170 6.95 -3.26 -1.41
N GLU A 171 7.46 -3.90 -2.45
CA GLU A 171 7.15 -5.28 -2.81
C GLU A 171 7.91 -6.27 -1.91
N TYR A 172 7.24 -6.70 -0.85
CA TYR A 172 7.67 -7.81 0.02
C TYR A 172 6.92 -9.12 -0.28
N ASP A 173 5.73 -9.01 -0.85
CA ASP A 173 4.84 -10.10 -1.26
C ASP A 173 4.47 -9.83 -2.73
N PRO A 174 4.52 -10.83 -3.62
CA PRO A 174 4.24 -10.66 -5.05
C PRO A 174 2.87 -10.06 -5.38
N LYS A 175 1.92 -10.03 -4.44
CA LYS A 175 0.64 -9.34 -4.65
C LYS A 175 0.79 -7.82 -4.76
N VAL A 176 1.81 -7.25 -4.11
CA VAL A 176 2.11 -5.82 -4.21
C VAL A 176 2.52 -5.51 -5.65
N GLY A 177 3.55 -6.20 -6.16
CA GLY A 177 3.98 -6.06 -7.56
C GLY A 177 2.86 -6.38 -8.56
N GLY A 178 2.10 -7.46 -8.32
CA GLY A 178 0.97 -7.84 -9.15
C GLY A 178 -0.12 -6.75 -9.24
N PHE A 179 -0.52 -6.16 -8.10
CA PHE A 179 -1.49 -5.07 -8.10
C PHE A 179 -0.95 -3.84 -8.84
N MET A 180 0.29 -3.42 -8.54
CA MET A 180 0.93 -2.29 -9.22
C MET A 180 0.98 -2.50 -10.73
N ALA A 181 1.25 -3.73 -11.19
CA ALA A 181 1.20 -4.06 -12.62
C ALA A 181 -0.22 -4.01 -13.21
N GLU A 182 -1.23 -4.47 -12.48
CA GLU A 182 -2.62 -4.43 -12.95
C GLU A 182 -3.14 -3.00 -13.17
N ILE A 183 -2.63 -2.03 -12.40
CA ILE A 183 -2.91 -0.57 -12.55
C ILE A 183 -1.86 0.18 -13.38
N ASN A 184 -1.00 -0.51 -14.13
CA ASN A 184 0.06 0.09 -14.97
C ASN A 184 1.08 0.97 -14.20
N GLN A 185 1.36 0.65 -12.94
CA GLN A 185 2.32 1.35 -12.06
C GLN A 185 3.55 0.48 -11.71
N SER A 186 3.92 -0.50 -12.54
CA SER A 186 5.02 -1.44 -12.26
C SER A 186 6.34 -0.76 -11.92
N GLU A 187 6.65 0.38 -12.54
CA GLU A 187 7.89 1.14 -12.30
C GLU A 187 8.02 1.69 -10.87
N LEU A 188 6.88 1.82 -10.18
CA LEU A 188 6.76 2.28 -8.80
C LEU A 188 6.56 1.12 -7.80
N ALA A 189 6.64 -0.14 -8.26
CA ALA A 189 6.82 -1.29 -7.39
C ALA A 189 8.31 -1.53 -7.17
N ILE A 190 8.78 -1.36 -5.94
CA ILE A 190 10.19 -1.50 -5.57
C ILE A 190 10.34 -2.74 -4.68
N PRO A 191 11.05 -3.79 -5.13
CA PRO A 191 11.36 -4.95 -4.30
C PRO A 191 12.08 -4.52 -3.03
N ILE A 192 11.59 -4.96 -1.86
CA ILE A 192 12.18 -4.54 -0.56
C ILE A 192 13.65 -4.95 -0.37
N ARG A 193 14.11 -5.93 -1.14
CA ARG A 193 15.51 -6.39 -1.13
C ARG A 193 16.46 -5.47 -1.87
N GLU A 194 15.90 -4.68 -2.79
CA GLU A 194 16.60 -3.72 -3.64
C GLU A 194 16.27 -2.28 -3.21
N PHE A 195 15.45 -2.13 -2.15
CA PHE A 195 15.05 -0.84 -1.65
C PHE A 195 16.20 -0.18 -0.91
N GLU A 196 16.87 0.73 -1.61
CA GLU A 196 17.85 1.65 -1.06
C GLU A 196 17.31 3.07 -1.25
N SER A 197 17.39 3.90 -0.21
CA SER A 197 16.85 5.24 -0.17
C SER A 197 17.39 6.08 -1.34
N GLU A 198 18.72 6.14 -1.49
CA GLU A 198 19.38 6.93 -2.54
C GLU A 198 18.94 6.53 -3.96
N LYS A 199 18.76 5.22 -4.22
CA LYS A 199 18.34 4.70 -5.53
C LYS A 199 16.86 4.90 -5.79
N SER A 200 16.04 4.89 -4.74
CA SER A 200 14.58 4.97 -4.83
C SER A 200 14.08 6.41 -4.87
N LEU A 201 14.81 7.35 -4.25
CA LEU A 201 14.44 8.76 -4.15
C LEU A 201 14.12 9.42 -5.51
N PRO A 202 14.89 9.21 -6.61
CA PRO A 202 14.54 9.80 -7.90
C PRO A 202 13.16 9.36 -8.43
N LYS A 203 12.75 8.11 -8.17
CA LYS A 203 11.41 7.64 -8.55
C LYS A 203 10.32 8.26 -7.67
N ILE A 204 10.58 8.35 -6.36
CA ILE A 204 9.63 8.88 -5.36
C ILE A 204 9.41 10.38 -5.55
N THR A 205 10.50 11.14 -5.70
CA THR A 205 10.47 12.61 -5.89
C THR A 205 9.82 13.00 -7.20
N LYS A 206 10.05 12.26 -8.29
CA LYS A 206 9.36 12.46 -9.56
C LYS A 206 7.82 12.40 -9.44
N VAL A 207 7.29 11.61 -8.51
CA VAL A 207 5.84 11.57 -8.23
C VAL A 207 5.39 12.85 -7.52
N LEU A 208 6.18 13.35 -6.56
CA LEU A 208 5.88 14.57 -5.82
C LEU A 208 6.05 15.84 -6.65
N ASP A 209 7.02 15.86 -7.57
CA ASP A 209 7.31 16.98 -8.47
C ASP A 209 6.17 17.25 -9.46
N ASP A 210 5.36 16.23 -9.77
CA ASP A 210 4.23 16.32 -10.70
C ASP A 210 3.03 15.48 -10.22
N LEU A 211 2.52 15.86 -9.03
CA LEU A 211 1.34 15.23 -8.43
C LEU A 211 0.11 15.21 -9.37
N PRO A 212 -0.23 16.28 -10.13
CA PRO A 212 -1.37 16.23 -11.05
C PRO A 212 -1.24 15.12 -12.09
N LYS A 213 -0.06 14.96 -12.70
CA LYS A 213 0.19 13.88 -13.65
C LYS A 213 0.17 12.51 -12.99
N ALA A 214 0.77 12.37 -11.80
CA ALA A 214 0.77 11.11 -11.08
C ALA A 214 -0.65 10.67 -10.68
N ARG A 215 -1.51 11.61 -10.27
CA ARG A 215 -2.92 11.36 -9.95
C ARG A 215 -3.69 10.85 -11.17
N LEU A 216 -3.54 11.52 -12.33
CA LEU A 216 -4.16 11.07 -13.59
C LEU A 216 -3.69 9.66 -13.97
N SER A 217 -2.39 9.41 -13.89
CA SER A 217 -1.82 8.10 -14.23
C SER A 217 -2.36 6.96 -13.37
N VAL A 218 -2.57 7.19 -12.07
CA VAL A 218 -3.18 6.18 -11.17
C VAL A 218 -4.67 6.02 -11.43
N GLN A 219 -5.39 7.11 -11.71
CA GLN A 219 -6.81 7.05 -12.06
C GLN A 219 -7.06 6.24 -13.33
N ASP A 220 -6.28 6.49 -14.38
CA ASP A 220 -6.32 5.72 -15.64
C ASP A 220 -6.03 4.24 -15.38
N GLY A 221 -5.02 3.95 -14.54
CA GLY A 221 -4.67 2.60 -14.11
C GLY A 221 -5.82 1.88 -13.41
N ILE A 222 -6.52 2.57 -12.51
CA ILE A 222 -7.67 2.03 -11.77
C ILE A 222 -8.87 1.81 -12.69
N GLU A 223 -9.09 2.66 -13.68
CA GLU A 223 -10.16 2.46 -14.66
C GLU A 223 -9.89 1.21 -15.51
N VAL A 224 -8.65 1.03 -15.98
CA VAL A 224 -8.23 -0.19 -16.68
C VAL A 224 -8.39 -1.42 -15.79
N TYR A 225 -8.02 -1.32 -14.51
CA TYR A 225 -8.20 -2.38 -13.53
C TYR A 225 -9.68 -2.80 -13.40
N LYS A 226 -10.58 -1.83 -13.19
CA LYS A 226 -12.03 -2.07 -13.06
C LYS A 226 -12.62 -2.73 -14.31
N GLN A 227 -12.23 -2.26 -15.49
CA GLN A 227 -12.70 -2.84 -16.77
C GLN A 227 -12.25 -4.29 -16.95
N LYS A 228 -10.98 -4.61 -16.65
CA LYS A 228 -10.48 -6.00 -16.69
C LYS A 228 -11.25 -6.90 -15.74
N ARG A 229 -11.58 -6.39 -14.54
CA ARG A 229 -12.32 -7.15 -13.51
C ARG A 229 -13.79 -7.36 -13.87
N SER A 230 -14.48 -6.36 -14.45
CA SER A 230 -15.85 -6.53 -14.94
C SER A 230 -15.95 -7.63 -15.99
N LYS A 231 -15.08 -7.59 -17.01
CA LYS A 231 -15.03 -8.61 -18.07
C LYS A 231 -14.75 -10.01 -17.51
N ALA A 232 -13.81 -10.12 -16.57
CA ALA A 232 -13.51 -11.39 -15.92
C ALA A 232 -14.71 -11.93 -15.11
N ARG A 233 -15.48 -11.06 -14.46
CA ARG A 233 -16.68 -11.42 -13.71
C ARG A 233 -17.81 -11.90 -14.65
N GLU A 234 -18.03 -11.21 -15.76
CA GLU A 234 -19.02 -11.57 -16.79
C GLU A 234 -18.72 -12.96 -17.38
N SER A 235 -17.49 -13.19 -17.85
CA SER A 235 -17.09 -14.50 -18.39
C SER A 235 -17.20 -15.64 -17.37
N LEU A 236 -17.03 -15.34 -16.08
CA LEU A 236 -17.18 -16.34 -15.02
C LEU A 236 -18.64 -16.69 -14.77
N LEU A 237 -19.55 -15.72 -14.86
CA LEU A 237 -20.99 -15.97 -14.77
C LEU A 237 -21.49 -16.85 -15.93
N GLU A 238 -20.97 -16.62 -17.15
CA GLU A 238 -21.28 -17.42 -18.35
C GLU A 238 -20.80 -18.88 -18.24
N LEU A 239 -19.73 -19.15 -17.51
CA LEU A 239 -19.21 -20.51 -17.29
C LEU A 239 -20.01 -21.32 -16.26
N PHE A 240 -20.83 -20.66 -15.45
CA PHE A 240 -21.67 -21.27 -14.41
C PHE A 240 -23.17 -21.18 -14.71
N SER A 241 -23.55 -20.63 -15.86
CA SER A 241 -24.90 -20.67 -16.44
C SER A 241 -25.03 -21.80 -17.47
#